data_AF-A0A426QX55-F1
#
_entry.id   AF-A0A426QX55-F1
#
_cell.length_a   1.000
_cell.length_b   1.000
_cell.length_c   1.000
_cell.angle_alpha   90.00
_cell.angle_beta   90.00
_cell.angle_gamma   90.00
#
_symmetry.space_group_name_H-M   'P 1'
#
loop_
_entity.id
_entity.type
_entity.pdbx_description
1 polymer ?
#
loop_
_entity_poly.entity_id
_entity_poly.type
_entity_poly.pdbx_seq_one_letter_code
_entity_poly.pdbx_strand_id
1 'polypeptide(L)' 'MTEQNPTRRLRVAHVIVQPVLVWDDGEEMEPGPAVQPSTLPVSKVAEALASLPAQLAQMEQAELGETAAPTE' A
#
# COMPACT_ATOMS: atom_id res chain seq x y z
N MET A 1 20.07 -17.12 -34.02
CA MET A 1 21.32 -16.56 -33.47
C MET A 1 20.94 -15.39 -32.59
N THR A 2 20.95 -15.57 -31.28
CA THR A 2 20.62 -14.50 -30.33
C THR A 2 21.92 -13.82 -29.96
N GLU A 3 22.20 -12.66 -30.57
CA GLU A 3 23.31 -11.79 -30.16
C GLU A 3 23.08 -11.36 -28.71
N GLN A 4 23.80 -12.00 -27.77
CA GLN A 4 23.89 -11.49 -26.42
C GLN A 4 24.79 -10.26 -26.44
N ASN A 5 24.17 -9.10 -26.18
CA ASN A 5 24.84 -7.81 -26.11
C ASN A 5 25.62 -7.73 -24.77
N PRO A 6 26.97 -7.81 -24.77
CA PRO A 6 27.79 -8.10 -23.56
C PRO A 6 27.85 -6.97 -22.51
N THR A 7 27.03 -5.94 -22.64
CA THR A 7 27.08 -4.72 -21.81
C THR A 7 25.73 -4.24 -21.29
N ARG A 8 24.64 -5.01 -21.45
CA ARG A 8 23.35 -4.63 -20.84
C ARG A 8 23.24 -5.22 -19.44
N ARG A 9 23.21 -4.35 -18.43
CA ARG A 9 22.94 -4.72 -17.04
C ARG A 9 21.47 -4.48 -16.71
N LEU A 10 20.76 -5.54 -16.32
CA LEU A 10 19.42 -5.42 -15.77
C LEU A 10 19.50 -4.78 -14.37
N ARG A 11 18.61 -3.81 -14.11
CA ARG A 11 18.49 -3.12 -12.82
C ARG A 11 17.01 -2.93 -12.50
N VAL A 12 16.67 -2.97 -11.22
CA VAL A 12 15.33 -2.60 -10.76
C VAL A 12 15.22 -1.07 -10.80
N ALA A 13 14.26 -0.55 -11.55
CA ALA A 13 14.01 0.89 -11.61
C ALA A 13 13.17 1.36 -10.43
N HIS A 14 12.09 0.64 -10.13
CA HIS A 14 11.16 0.90 -9.03
C HIS A 14 10.40 -0.39 -8.71
N VAL A 15 9.65 -0.36 -7.62
CA VAL A 15 8.65 -1.38 -7.28
C VAL A 15 7.28 -0.74 -7.17
N ILE A 16 6.24 -1.56 -7.28
CA ILE A 16 4.87 -1.15 -7.05
C ILE A 16 4.41 -1.86 -5.77
N VAL A 17 3.92 -1.09 -4.80
CA VAL A 17 3.41 -1.59 -3.52
C VAL A 17 1.95 -1.24 -3.41
N GLN A 18 1.11 -2.24 -3.15
CA GLN A 18 -0.30 -2.07 -2.88
C GLN A 18 -0.67 -2.84 -1.61
N PRO A 19 -0.84 -2.14 -0.48
CA PRO A 19 -1.38 -2.75 0.73
C PRO A 19 -2.80 -3.25 0.47
N VAL A 20 -3.08 -4.47 0.89
CA VAL A 20 -4.45 -4.99 0.96
C VAL A 20 -4.88 -4.89 2.41
N LEU A 21 -5.94 -4.14 2.66
CA LEU A 21 -6.42 -3.88 4.00
C LEU A 21 -7.54 -4.86 4.36
N VAL A 22 -7.59 -5.20 5.64
CA VAL A 22 -8.66 -6.00 6.24
C VAL A 22 -9.08 -5.32 7.55
N TRP A 23 -10.36 -5.43 7.86
CA TRP A 23 -10.85 -5.19 9.21
C TRP A 23 -10.70 -6.48 10.01
N ASP A 24 -10.13 -6.40 11.20
CA ASP A 24 -9.94 -7.53 12.11
C ASP A 24 -10.53 -7.14 13.46
N ASP A 25 -11.64 -7.77 13.83
CA ASP A 25 -12.31 -7.56 15.12
C ASP A 25 -11.89 -8.60 16.18
N GLY A 26 -10.96 -9.50 15.83
CA GLY A 26 -10.48 -10.59 16.67
C GLY A 26 -11.25 -11.91 16.50
N GLU A 27 -12.37 -11.92 15.79
CA GLU A 27 -13.14 -13.13 15.47
C GLU A 27 -13.20 -13.39 13.96
N GLU A 28 -13.44 -12.35 13.16
CA GLU A 28 -13.54 -12.42 11.71
C GLU A 28 -12.64 -11.38 11.02
N MET A 29 -12.26 -11.69 9.78
CA MET A 29 -11.50 -10.78 8.92
C MET A 29 -12.36 -10.41 7.72
N GLU A 30 -12.69 -9.11 7.61
CA GLU A 30 -13.48 -8.58 6.51
C GLU A 30 -12.63 -7.74 5.54
N PRO A 31 -12.98 -7.67 4.25
CA PRO A 31 -12.28 -6.81 3.30
C PRO A 31 -12.31 -5.34 3.73
N GLY A 32 -11.13 -4.72 3.83
CA GLY A 32 -10.99 -3.30 4.12
C GLY A 32 -11.07 -2.42 2.85
N PRO A 33 -10.97 -1.09 3.01
CA PRO A 33 -11.02 -0.16 1.90
C PRO A 33 -9.88 -0.39 0.91
N ALA A 34 -10.20 -0.19 -0.38
CA ALA A 34 -9.23 -0.39 -1.45
C ALA A 34 -8.18 0.73 -1.48
N VAL A 35 -6.89 0.34 -1.45
CA VAL A 35 -5.77 1.27 -1.56
C VAL A 35 -5.20 1.25 -2.97
N GLN A 36 -4.87 2.42 -3.50
CA GLN A 36 -4.23 2.54 -4.81
C GLN A 36 -2.75 2.11 -4.74
N PRO A 37 -2.25 1.41 -5.76
CA PRO A 37 -0.85 1.03 -5.84
C PRO A 37 0.07 2.25 -5.90
N SER A 38 1.16 2.20 -5.15
CA SER A 38 2.19 3.23 -5.10
C SER A 38 3.46 2.75 -5.78
N THR A 39 3.99 3.55 -6.71
CA THR A 39 5.26 3.27 -7.39
C THR A 39 6.40 3.96 -6.66
N LEU A 40 7.39 3.19 -6.20
CA LEU A 40 8.44 3.67 -5.29
C LEU A 40 9.83 3.21 -5.76
N PRO A 41 10.88 4.05 -5.63
CA PRO A 41 12.26 3.59 -5.74
C PRO A 41 12.56 2.49 -4.70
N VAL A 42 13.39 1.51 -5.06
CA VAL A 42 13.75 0.38 -4.17
C VAL A 42 14.32 0.87 -2.84
N SER A 43 15.11 1.95 -2.87
CA SER A 43 15.72 2.55 -1.68
C SER A 43 14.71 3.12 -0.68
N LYS A 44 13.46 3.36 -1.11
CA LYS A 44 12.40 3.96 -0.30
C LYS A 44 11.36 2.96 0.21
N VAL A 45 11.45 1.70 -0.18
CA VAL A 45 10.48 0.66 0.22
C VAL A 45 10.44 0.47 1.72
N ALA A 46 11.60 0.38 2.38
CA ALA A 46 11.66 0.18 3.83
C ALA A 46 11.01 1.34 4.61
N GLU A 47 11.28 2.58 4.18
CA GLU A 47 10.67 3.79 4.76
C GLU A 47 9.15 3.82 4.54
N ALA A 48 8.68 3.44 3.35
CA ALA A 48 7.25 3.38 3.03
C ALA A 48 6.52 2.29 3.82
N LEU A 49 7.13 1.13 4.06
CA LEU A 49 6.54 0.09 4.90
C LEU A 49 6.50 0.51 6.38
N ALA A 50 7.53 1.21 6.86
CA ALA A 50 7.58 1.71 8.23
C ALA A 50 6.52 2.79 8.52
N SER A 51 6.03 3.50 7.50
CA SER A 51 4.98 4.51 7.66
C SER A 51 3.56 3.96 7.55
N LEU A 52 3.37 2.68 7.20
CA LEU A 52 2.04 2.08 7.07
C LEU A 52 1.19 2.19 8.36
N PRO A 53 1.70 1.91 9.57
CA PRO A 53 0.88 2.00 10.78
C PRO A 53 0.28 3.39 11.00
N ALA A 54 1.05 4.44 10.74
CA ALA A 54 0.57 5.82 10.86
C ALA A 54 -0.45 6.19 9.77
N GLN A 55 -0.35 5.58 8.59
CA GLN A 55 -1.33 5.75 7.51
C GLN A 55 -2.63 5.02 7.83
N LEU A 56 -2.55 3.80 8.38
CA LEU A 56 -3.72 3.04 8.83
C LEU A 56 -4.50 3.81 9.89
N ALA A 57 -3.82 4.33 10.92
CA ALA A 57 -4.46 5.13 11.97
C ALA A 57 -5.20 6.37 11.46
N GLN A 58 -4.74 6.96 10.34
CA GLN A 58 -5.42 8.09 9.69
C GLN A 58 -6.64 7.62 8.89
N MET A 59 -6.52 6.49 8.18
CA MET A 59 -7.62 5.90 7.41
C MET A 59 -8.76 5.41 8.33
N GLU A 60 -8.41 4.76 9.45
CA GLU A 60 -9.36 4.34 10.48
C GLU A 60 -10.18 5.53 11.01
N GLN A 61 -9.52 6.66 11.30
CA GLN A 61 -10.21 7.87 11.78
C GLN A 61 -11.09 8.51 10.70
N ALA A 62 -10.68 8.48 9.44
CA ALA A 62 -11.46 9.02 8.33
C ALA A 62 -12.76 8.22 8.12
N GLU A 63 -12.68 6.89 8.10
CA GLU A 63 -13.84 6.00 7.92
C GLU A 63 -14.80 6.05 9.12
N LEU A 64 -14.28 6.14 10.35
CA LEU A 64 -15.09 6.28 11.57
C LEU A 64 -15.70 7.69 11.74
N GLY A 65 -15.13 8.70 11.09
CA GLY A 65 -15.65 10.07 11.11
C GLY A 65 -16.80 10.32 10.13
N GLU A 66 -16.88 9.53 9.05
CA GLU A 66 -17.86 9.71 7.97
C GLU A 66 -19.24 9.09 8.28
N THR A 67 -19.34 8.24 9.31
CA THR A 67 -20.61 7.64 9.79
C THR A 67 -21.42 8.55 10.72
N ALA A 68 -20.96 9.77 11.00
CA ALA A 68 -21.65 10.75 11.84
C ALA A 68 -22.20 11.94 11.01
N ALA A 69 -22.98 11.68 9.95
CA ALA A 69 -23.82 12.70 9.34
C ALA A 69 -25.24 12.62 9.94
N PRO A 70 -25.84 13.75 10.40
CA PRO A 70 -27.13 13.76 11.07
C PRO A 70 -28.26 13.51 10.06
N THR A 71 -29.18 12.60 10.41
CA THR A 71 -30.48 12.51 9.76
C THR A 71 -31.26 13.79 10.07
N GLU A 72 -31.60 14.56 9.03
CA GLU A 72 -32.60 15.65 9.10
C GLU A 72 -33.97 15.14 9.56
#